data_AF-A0A1F7PIP6-F1
#
_entry.id   AF-A0A1F7PIP6-F1
#
_cell.length_a   1.000
_cell.length_b   1.000
_cell.length_c   1.000
_cell.angle_alpha   90.00
_cell.angle_beta   90.00
_cell.angle_gamma   90.00
#
_symmetry.space_group_name_H-M   'P 1'
#
loop_
_entity.id
_entity.type
_entity.pdbx_description
1 polymer ?
#
loop_
_entity_poly.entity_id
_entity_poly.type
_entity_poly.pdbx_seq_one_letter_code
_entity_poly.pdbx_strand_id
1 'polypeptide(L)'
;MTAHGWVGLLIIGAAEALLFAGSGAVGEWFTPVVWTGYILFADALVHARTGQSYLTTRRGELAWVAVASVGGWWLFELHNAPRFWRGGADLEGLWWQYHNLEPSFPLRLAGYTWAFATIFPALFLTAEGLRASVFAPLAGRRPFRLPPWARAASIWLGAVAVGLPLLVVSRWLAPLVWVGYLLLLEPINHRRGAPSWLRELEAGDYRTLAALAGSGLICGVLWEFWNFWALSRWTYTVPYGGDWKIFEMPVLGYLGFPPFALEAFAMYNFLRSLVQKAPSP
;
A
#
# COMPACT_ATOMS: atom_id res chain seq x y z
N MET A 1 -21.21 -15.89 -0.08
CA MET A 1 -19.97 -15.42 0.57
C MET A 1 -19.36 -16.62 1.29
N THR A 2 -18.06 -16.88 1.12
CA THR A 2 -17.37 -18.02 1.75
C THR A 2 -17.21 -17.81 3.26
N ALA A 3 -16.91 -18.90 4.01
CA ALA A 3 -16.79 -18.86 5.46
C ALA A 3 -15.76 -17.82 5.96
N HIS A 4 -14.62 -17.68 5.27
CA HIS A 4 -13.59 -16.72 5.66
C HIS A 4 -14.03 -15.26 5.53
N GLY A 5 -14.96 -14.95 4.63
CA GLY A 5 -15.52 -13.59 4.53
C GLY A 5 -16.34 -13.20 5.76
N TRP A 6 -17.12 -14.14 6.30
CA TRP A 6 -17.86 -13.94 7.53
C TRP A 6 -16.94 -13.83 8.75
N VAL A 7 -15.87 -14.63 8.80
CA VAL A 7 -14.82 -14.51 9.82
C VAL A 7 -14.16 -13.13 9.74
N GLY A 8 -13.87 -12.63 8.54
CA GLY A 8 -13.34 -11.29 8.33
C GLY A 8 -14.24 -10.20 8.91
N LEU A 9 -15.53 -10.23 8.59
CA LEU A 9 -16.52 -9.28 9.14
C LEU A 9 -16.66 -9.39 10.66
N LEU A 10 -16.63 -10.62 11.21
CA LEU A 10 -16.67 -10.84 12.65
C LEU A 10 -15.44 -10.23 13.33
N ILE A 11 -14.25 -10.38 12.75
CA ILE A 11 -13.01 -9.77 13.27
C ILE A 11 -13.13 -8.25 13.27
N ILE A 12 -13.60 -7.63 12.18
CA ILE A 12 -13.79 -6.17 12.11
C ILE A 12 -14.77 -5.72 13.18
N GLY A 13 -15.97 -6.31 13.22
CA GLY A 13 -17.01 -5.91 14.16
C GLY A 13 -16.62 -6.15 15.63
N ALA A 14 -15.94 -7.25 15.93
CA ALA A 14 -15.43 -7.53 17.27
C ALA A 14 -14.30 -6.58 17.66
N ALA A 15 -13.38 -6.27 16.74
CA ALA A 15 -12.30 -5.32 17.00
C ALA A 15 -12.86 -3.92 17.30
N GLU A 16 -13.82 -3.45 16.50
CA GLU A 16 -14.48 -2.17 16.71
C GLU A 16 -15.26 -2.15 18.04
N ALA A 17 -16.06 -3.19 18.32
CA ALA A 17 -16.81 -3.28 19.57
C ALA A 17 -15.90 -3.29 20.81
N LEU A 18 -14.79 -4.04 20.76
CA LEU A 18 -13.83 -4.11 21.87
C LEU A 18 -13.04 -2.81 22.03
N LEU A 19 -12.71 -2.13 20.94
CA LEU A 19 -12.10 -0.79 20.98
C LEU A 19 -13.02 0.21 21.69
N PHE A 20 -14.29 0.29 21.28
CA PHE A 20 -15.26 1.21 21.89
C PHE A 20 -15.69 0.80 23.31
N ALA A 21 -15.52 -0.48 23.68
CA ALA A 21 -15.66 -0.94 25.06
C ALA A 21 -14.45 -0.62 25.95
N GLY A 22 -13.40 0.01 25.41
CA GLY A 22 -12.22 0.44 26.15
C GLY A 22 -11.17 -0.67 26.38
N SER A 23 -11.17 -1.73 25.56
CA SER A 23 -10.16 -2.79 25.65
C SER A 23 -8.79 -2.27 25.23
N GLY A 24 -7.85 -2.15 26.18
CA GLY A 24 -6.46 -1.78 25.89
C GLY A 24 -5.77 -2.78 24.94
N ALA A 25 -5.97 -4.08 25.17
CA ALA A 25 -5.36 -5.13 24.36
C ALA A 25 -5.79 -5.09 22.88
N VAL A 26 -7.07 -4.85 22.60
CA VAL A 26 -7.51 -4.68 21.20
C VAL A 26 -7.18 -3.30 20.68
N GLY A 27 -7.27 -2.26 21.50
CA GLY A 27 -6.98 -0.89 21.07
C GLY A 27 -5.52 -0.67 20.67
N GLU A 28 -4.57 -1.30 21.36
CA GLU A 28 -3.13 -1.25 21.01
C GLU A 28 -2.80 -2.04 19.75
N TRP A 29 -3.54 -3.12 19.48
CA TRP A 29 -3.33 -4.02 18.34
C TRP A 29 -4.40 -3.86 17.25
N PHE A 30 -5.15 -2.75 17.30
CA PHE A 30 -6.36 -2.56 16.50
C PHE A 30 -6.08 -2.63 15.01
N THR A 31 -5.08 -1.86 14.55
CA THR A 31 -4.69 -1.75 13.14
C THR A 31 -4.39 -3.11 12.49
N PRO A 32 -3.44 -3.92 12.96
CA PRO A 32 -3.17 -5.20 12.33
C PRO A 32 -4.36 -6.18 12.41
N VAL A 33 -5.16 -6.14 13.49
CA VAL A 33 -6.35 -6.99 13.65
C VAL A 33 -7.43 -6.64 12.63
N VAL A 34 -7.81 -5.36 12.55
CA VAL A 34 -8.91 -4.91 11.69
C VAL A 34 -8.58 -5.10 10.21
N TRP A 35 -7.33 -4.83 9.81
CA TRP A 35 -6.86 -5.06 8.45
C TRP A 35 -6.78 -6.55 8.09
N THR A 36 -6.46 -7.41 9.05
CA THR A 36 -6.56 -8.87 8.85
C THR A 36 -8.00 -9.27 8.54
N GLY A 37 -8.97 -8.76 9.32
CA GLY A 37 -10.40 -8.96 9.05
C GLY A 37 -10.81 -8.45 7.66
N TYR A 38 -10.34 -7.26 7.27
CA TYR A 38 -10.58 -6.67 5.95
C TYR A 38 -10.06 -7.54 4.81
N ILE A 39 -8.82 -8.05 4.90
CA ILE A 39 -8.23 -8.92 3.88
C ILE A 39 -9.06 -10.19 3.69
N LEU A 40 -9.50 -10.84 4.78
CA LEU A 40 -10.35 -12.03 4.69
C LEU A 40 -11.68 -11.72 4.00
N PHE A 41 -12.29 -10.58 4.35
CA PHE A 41 -13.54 -10.13 3.73
C PHE A 41 -13.36 -9.80 2.23
N ALA A 42 -12.35 -8.99 1.89
CA ALA A 42 -12.04 -8.60 0.53
C ALA A 42 -11.69 -9.82 -0.34
N ASP A 43 -10.91 -10.77 0.18
CA ASP A 43 -10.58 -12.02 -0.51
C ASP A 43 -11.83 -12.86 -0.80
N ALA A 44 -12.78 -12.95 0.14
CA ALA A 44 -14.04 -13.65 -0.09
C ALA A 44 -14.89 -12.99 -1.18
N LEU A 45 -14.89 -11.65 -1.25
CA LEU A 45 -15.59 -10.90 -2.30
C LEU A 45 -14.95 -11.09 -3.67
N VAL A 46 -13.62 -11.11 -3.73
CA VAL A 46 -12.87 -11.41 -4.95
C VAL A 46 -13.14 -12.84 -5.39
N HIS A 47 -13.05 -13.81 -4.48
CA HIS A 47 -13.31 -15.22 -4.76
C HIS A 47 -14.70 -15.46 -5.35
N ALA A 48 -15.72 -14.80 -4.81
CA ALA A 48 -17.08 -14.89 -5.32
C ALA A 48 -17.24 -14.38 -6.76
N ARG A 49 -16.34 -13.50 -7.24
CA ARG A 49 -16.41 -12.91 -8.59
C ARG A 49 -15.43 -13.52 -9.59
N THR A 50 -14.21 -13.81 -9.17
CA THR A 50 -13.13 -14.25 -10.06
C THR A 50 -12.83 -15.74 -9.93
N GLY A 51 -13.37 -16.41 -8.91
CA GLY A 51 -13.01 -17.78 -8.54
C GLY A 51 -11.61 -17.89 -7.91
N GLN A 52 -10.85 -16.79 -7.84
CA GLN A 52 -9.50 -16.76 -7.29
C GLN A 52 -9.51 -16.25 -5.86
N SER A 53 -8.67 -16.83 -5.00
CA SER A 53 -8.54 -16.44 -3.60
C SER A 53 -7.10 -16.64 -3.14
N TYR A 54 -6.56 -15.65 -2.44
CA TYR A 54 -5.29 -15.75 -1.74
C TYR A 54 -5.29 -16.85 -0.67
N LEU A 55 -6.43 -17.17 -0.06
CA LEU A 55 -6.49 -18.21 0.97
C LEU A 55 -6.70 -19.62 0.44
N THR A 56 -7.28 -19.80 -0.75
CA THR A 56 -7.60 -21.14 -1.27
C THR A 56 -6.84 -21.49 -2.54
N THR A 57 -6.84 -20.63 -3.56
CA THR A 57 -6.26 -20.94 -4.88
C THR A 57 -4.85 -20.39 -5.09
N ARG A 58 -4.48 -19.29 -4.43
CA ARG A 58 -3.23 -18.53 -4.62
C ARG A 58 -2.47 -18.28 -3.32
N ARG A 59 -2.40 -19.29 -2.43
CA ARG A 59 -1.72 -19.19 -1.11
C ARG A 59 -0.27 -18.72 -1.18
N GLY A 60 0.48 -19.23 -2.16
CA GLY A 60 1.86 -18.80 -2.38
C GLY A 60 1.97 -17.32 -2.75
N GLU A 61 0.97 -16.78 -3.46
CA GLU A 61 0.94 -15.38 -3.84
C GLU A 61 0.72 -14.47 -2.63
N LEU A 62 -0.18 -14.85 -1.72
CA LEU A 62 -0.40 -14.09 -0.48
C LEU A 62 0.90 -13.94 0.32
N ALA A 63 1.66 -15.03 0.47
CA ALA A 63 2.94 -15.00 1.17
C ALA A 63 3.94 -14.04 0.48
N TRP A 64 4.04 -14.08 -0.85
CA TRP A 64 4.89 -13.16 -1.60
C TRP A 64 4.46 -11.71 -1.46
N VAL A 65 3.15 -11.43 -1.55
CA VAL A 65 2.60 -10.08 -1.39
C VAL A 65 2.84 -9.57 0.03
N ALA A 66 2.61 -10.40 1.06
CA ALA A 66 2.85 -10.04 2.45
C ALA A 66 4.33 -9.73 2.72
N VAL A 67 5.26 -10.56 2.23
CA VAL A 67 6.71 -10.31 2.37
C VAL A 67 7.11 -9.03 1.63
N ALA A 68 6.62 -8.82 0.41
CA ALA A 68 6.86 -7.59 -0.34
C ALA A 68 6.27 -6.36 0.37
N SER A 69 5.13 -6.52 1.03
CA SER A 69 4.47 -5.47 1.82
C SER A 69 5.31 -5.05 3.02
N VAL A 70 5.84 -6.02 3.77
CA VAL A 70 6.74 -5.76 4.91
C VAL A 70 8.00 -5.04 4.43
N GLY A 71 8.68 -5.57 3.41
CA GLY A 71 9.89 -4.96 2.87
C GLY A 71 9.63 -3.58 2.26
N GLY A 72 8.51 -3.43 1.57
CA GLY A 72 8.08 -2.16 0.98
C GLY A 72 7.83 -1.10 2.04
N TRP A 73 7.09 -1.42 3.10
CA TRP A 73 6.84 -0.44 4.16
C TRP A 73 8.11 -0.08 4.95
N TRP A 74 9.00 -1.03 5.22
CA TRP A 74 10.32 -0.72 5.79
C TRP A 74 11.15 0.22 4.91
N LEU A 75 10.97 0.17 3.58
CA LEU A 75 11.59 1.13 2.68
C LEU A 75 11.00 2.54 2.87
N PHE A 76 9.68 2.66 3.07
CA PHE A 76 9.05 3.94 3.42
C PHE A 76 9.50 4.45 4.80
N GLU A 77 9.64 3.57 5.79
CA GLU A 77 10.23 3.91 7.10
C GLU A 77 11.66 4.43 6.97
N LEU A 78 12.46 3.85 6.07
CA LEU A 78 13.80 4.37 5.79
C LEU A 78 13.76 5.80 5.23
N HIS A 79 12.77 6.15 4.41
CA HIS A 79 12.64 7.54 3.94
C HIS A 79 12.10 8.48 5.03
N ASN A 80 11.28 7.95 5.93
CA ASN A 80 10.71 8.70 7.05
C ASN A 80 11.76 9.00 8.13
N ALA A 81 12.68 8.06 8.40
CA ALA A 81 13.77 8.21 9.35
C ALA A 81 15.13 7.87 8.69
N PRO A 82 15.59 8.65 7.70
CA PRO A 82 16.74 8.30 6.85
C PRO A 82 18.09 8.34 7.56
N ARG A 83 18.12 8.75 8.84
CA ARG A 83 19.32 8.85 9.67
C ARG A 83 19.14 8.18 11.03
N PHE A 84 18.24 7.20 11.12
CA PHE A 84 17.89 6.51 12.37
C PHE A 84 19.11 6.01 13.17
N TRP A 85 20.23 5.69 12.52
CA TRP A 85 21.48 5.26 13.16
C TRP A 85 22.17 6.35 14.01
N ARG A 86 21.82 7.63 13.84
CA ARG A 86 22.36 8.75 14.64
C ARG A 86 21.69 8.88 16.02
N GLY A 87 20.51 8.25 16.21
CA GLY A 87 19.74 8.36 17.44
C GLY A 87 19.10 9.74 17.66
N GLY A 88 18.49 9.94 18.83
CA GLY A 88 17.88 11.22 19.21
C GLY A 88 16.71 11.60 18.29
N ALA A 89 16.65 12.86 17.86
CA ALA A 89 15.59 13.38 16.99
C ALA A 89 15.59 12.74 15.59
N ASP A 90 16.68 12.12 15.13
CA ASP A 90 16.72 11.40 13.84
C ASP A 90 15.96 10.06 13.90
N LEU A 91 15.51 9.62 15.08
CA LEU A 91 14.58 8.50 15.25
C LEU A 91 13.11 8.95 15.10
N GLU A 92 12.84 10.25 15.24
CA GLU A 92 11.51 10.78 14.97
C GLU A 92 11.30 10.84 13.46
N GLY A 93 10.17 10.28 13.02
CA GLY A 93 9.80 10.31 11.62
C GLY A 93 9.56 11.73 11.10
N LEU A 94 10.04 11.99 9.89
CA LEU A 94 9.94 13.27 9.20
C LEU A 94 8.51 13.62 8.75
N TRP A 95 7.72 12.60 8.40
CA TRP A 95 6.40 12.76 7.79
C TRP A 95 5.29 12.08 8.57
N TRP A 96 5.58 10.97 9.25
CA TRP A 96 4.67 10.33 10.20
C TRP A 96 5.39 9.87 11.45
N GLN A 97 4.68 9.90 12.58
CA GLN A 97 5.20 9.51 13.89
C GLN A 97 4.22 8.56 14.57
N TYR A 98 4.72 7.48 15.13
CA TYR A 98 3.91 6.50 15.86
C TYR A 98 3.80 6.84 17.34
N HIS A 99 2.62 6.60 17.91
CA HIS A 99 2.28 6.88 19.30
C HIS A 99 1.74 5.64 20.00
N ASN A 100 1.95 5.58 21.33
CA ASN A 100 1.44 4.52 22.22
C ASN A 100 1.77 3.10 21.76
N LEU A 101 2.93 2.91 21.14
CA LEU A 101 3.37 1.59 20.72
C LEU A 101 3.80 0.75 21.91
N GLU A 102 3.65 -0.57 21.75
CA GLU A 102 4.16 -1.60 22.67
C GLU A 102 5.61 -1.29 23.12
N PRO A 103 5.86 -1.14 24.44
CA PRO A 103 7.18 -0.79 24.95
C PRO A 103 8.25 -1.85 24.63
N SER A 104 7.89 -3.13 24.67
CA SER A 104 8.83 -4.23 24.43
C SER A 104 9.19 -4.32 22.94
N PHE A 105 10.49 -4.19 22.65
CA PHE A 105 10.99 -4.18 21.27
C PHE A 105 10.60 -5.43 20.45
N PRO A 106 10.69 -6.67 20.99
CA PRO A 106 10.33 -7.87 20.23
C PRO A 106 8.84 -7.90 19.84
N LEU A 107 7.94 -7.52 20.77
CA LEU A 107 6.51 -7.48 20.46
C LEU A 107 6.18 -6.32 19.53
N ARG A 108 6.79 -5.15 19.71
CA ARG A 108 6.65 -4.03 18.79
C ARG A 108 7.08 -4.39 17.37
N LEU A 109 8.18 -5.12 17.21
CA LEU A 109 8.63 -5.62 15.91
C LEU A 109 7.64 -6.62 15.30
N ALA A 110 7.05 -7.50 16.12
CA ALA A 110 5.99 -8.40 15.66
C ALA A 110 4.74 -7.63 15.21
N GLY A 111 4.35 -6.59 15.94
CA GLY A 111 3.24 -5.70 15.58
C GLY A 111 3.48 -4.94 14.29
N TYR A 112 4.68 -4.36 14.10
CA TYR A 112 5.08 -3.76 12.84
C TYR A 112 5.02 -4.77 11.70
N THR A 113 5.62 -5.95 11.87
CA THR A 113 5.62 -6.99 10.83
C THR A 113 4.21 -7.39 10.44
N TRP A 114 3.31 -7.57 11.41
CA TRP A 114 1.92 -7.91 11.16
C TRP A 114 1.18 -6.78 10.44
N ALA A 115 1.25 -5.55 10.94
CA ALA A 115 0.59 -4.40 10.31
C ALA A 115 1.11 -4.18 8.89
N PHE A 116 2.44 -4.18 8.70
CA PHE A 116 3.05 -3.95 7.40
C PHE A 116 2.74 -5.07 6.41
N ALA A 117 2.58 -6.31 6.87
CA ALA A 117 2.17 -7.42 6.02
C ALA A 117 0.76 -7.26 5.43
N THR A 118 -0.11 -6.44 6.05
CA THR A 118 -1.51 -6.27 5.60
C THR A 118 -1.71 -5.20 4.51
N ILE A 119 -0.72 -4.32 4.28
CA ILE A 119 -0.89 -3.14 3.42
C ILE A 119 -1.12 -3.53 1.96
N PHE A 120 -0.18 -4.24 1.32
CA PHE A 120 -0.29 -4.60 -0.09
C PHE A 120 -1.41 -5.61 -0.35
N PRO A 121 -1.64 -6.65 0.50
CA PRO A 121 -2.78 -7.54 0.30
C PRO A 121 -4.12 -6.80 0.29
N ALA A 122 -4.32 -5.85 1.21
CA ALA A 122 -5.53 -5.04 1.24
C ALA A 122 -5.71 -4.22 -0.05
N LEU A 123 -4.65 -3.54 -0.51
CA LEU A 123 -4.67 -2.77 -1.75
C LEU A 123 -5.00 -3.67 -2.96
N PHE A 124 -4.29 -4.79 -3.12
CA PHE A 124 -4.41 -5.64 -4.30
C PHE A 124 -5.75 -6.39 -4.35
N LEU A 125 -6.26 -6.89 -3.22
CA LEU A 125 -7.59 -7.52 -3.20
C LEU A 125 -8.68 -6.52 -3.52
N THR A 126 -8.59 -5.30 -2.99
CA THR A 126 -9.53 -4.21 -3.31
C THR A 126 -9.46 -3.86 -4.79
N ALA A 127 -8.25 -3.73 -5.34
CA ALA A 127 -8.06 -3.49 -6.76
C ALA A 127 -8.62 -4.64 -7.61
N GLU A 128 -8.40 -5.90 -7.26
CA GLU A 128 -8.96 -7.04 -7.99
C GLU A 128 -10.51 -7.02 -7.97
N GLY A 129 -11.09 -6.71 -6.81
CA GLY A 129 -12.53 -6.52 -6.66
C GLY A 129 -13.08 -5.42 -7.54
N LEU A 130 -12.45 -4.24 -7.57
CA LEU A 130 -12.83 -3.11 -8.42
C LEU A 130 -12.65 -3.40 -9.90
N ARG A 131 -11.53 -4.03 -10.28
CA ARG A 131 -11.22 -4.45 -11.66
C ARG A 131 -12.27 -5.41 -12.20
N ALA A 132 -12.72 -6.36 -11.38
CA ALA A 132 -13.74 -7.35 -11.74
C ALA A 132 -15.19 -6.83 -11.64
N SER A 133 -15.40 -5.59 -11.18
CA SER A 133 -16.74 -5.02 -11.01
C SER A 133 -16.85 -3.63 -11.62
N VAL A 134 -16.65 -2.57 -10.83
CA VAL A 134 -16.85 -1.16 -11.19
C VAL A 134 -16.09 -0.77 -12.46
N PHE A 135 -14.86 -1.28 -12.62
CA PHE A 135 -14.00 -0.93 -13.74
C PHE A 135 -13.99 -1.97 -14.86
N ALA A 136 -14.76 -3.05 -14.79
CA ALA A 136 -14.82 -4.05 -15.86
C ALA A 136 -15.08 -3.44 -17.27
N PRO A 137 -15.89 -2.38 -17.43
CA PRO A 137 -16.12 -1.73 -18.73
C PRO A 137 -14.93 -0.92 -19.29
N LEU A 138 -13.80 -0.80 -18.58
CA LEU A 138 -12.64 -0.03 -19.02
C LEU A 138 -11.66 -0.83 -19.92
N ALA A 139 -12.03 -2.03 -20.34
CA ALA A 139 -11.33 -2.78 -21.39
C ALA A 139 -11.65 -2.23 -22.79
N GLY A 140 -10.76 -2.48 -23.76
CA GLY A 140 -11.00 -2.20 -25.18
C GLY A 140 -11.10 -0.71 -25.53
N ARG A 141 -10.46 0.15 -24.73
CA ARG A 141 -10.37 1.59 -24.99
C ARG A 141 -9.25 1.88 -25.99
N ARG A 142 -9.12 3.15 -26.40
CA ARG A 142 -8.05 3.55 -27.31
C ARG A 142 -6.68 3.26 -26.66
N PRO A 143 -5.78 2.52 -27.35
CA PRO A 143 -4.43 2.30 -26.88
C PRO A 143 -3.71 3.60 -26.56
N PHE A 144 -3.05 3.65 -25.41
CA PHE A 144 -2.18 4.76 -25.02
C PHE A 144 -0.76 4.25 -24.86
N ARG A 145 0.17 4.83 -25.63
CA ARG A 145 1.57 4.41 -25.65
C ARG A 145 2.46 5.55 -25.20
N LEU A 146 3.24 5.29 -24.16
CA LEU A 146 4.28 6.22 -23.72
C LEU A 146 5.50 6.09 -24.63
N PRO A 147 5.96 7.20 -25.25
CA PRO A 147 7.12 7.15 -26.11
C PRO A 147 8.37 6.72 -25.31
N PRO A 148 9.38 6.10 -25.95
CA PRO A 148 10.57 5.58 -25.25
C PRO A 148 11.29 6.64 -24.39
N TRP A 149 11.35 7.89 -24.87
CA TRP A 149 11.95 9.00 -24.13
C TRP A 149 11.19 9.31 -22.83
N ALA A 150 9.86 9.22 -22.82
CA ALA A 150 9.05 9.49 -21.64
C ALA A 150 9.21 8.38 -20.60
N ARG A 151 9.33 7.12 -21.04
CA ARG A 151 9.66 6.00 -20.15
C ARG A 151 11.07 6.16 -19.55
N ALA A 152 12.05 6.63 -20.32
CA ALA A 152 13.39 6.92 -19.81
C ALA A 152 13.39 8.10 -18.83
N ALA A 153 12.65 9.18 -19.14
CA ALA A 153 12.49 10.32 -18.25
C ALA A 153 11.80 9.92 -16.94
N SER A 154 10.77 9.07 -16.99
CA SER A 154 10.12 8.51 -15.81
C SER A 154 11.11 7.79 -14.89
N ILE A 155 11.98 6.94 -15.44
CA ILE A 155 13.02 6.24 -14.65
C ILE A 155 13.96 7.25 -13.98
N TRP A 156 14.43 8.26 -14.73
CA TRP A 156 15.31 9.29 -14.18
C TRP A 156 14.64 10.11 -13.08
N LEU A 157 13.41 10.58 -13.33
CA LEU A 157 12.63 11.33 -12.35
C LEU A 157 12.33 10.49 -11.11
N GLY A 158 12.00 9.22 -11.28
CA GLY A 158 11.79 8.27 -10.19
C GLY A 158 13.07 8.05 -9.36
N ALA A 159 14.22 7.87 -10.02
CA ALA A 159 15.50 7.72 -9.35
C ALA A 159 15.87 8.96 -8.52
N VAL A 160 15.62 10.16 -9.07
CA VAL A 160 15.79 11.42 -8.33
C VAL A 160 14.79 11.50 -7.18
N ALA A 161 13.52 11.14 -7.41
CA ALA A 161 12.46 11.23 -6.41
C ALA A 161 12.69 10.32 -5.20
N VAL A 162 13.23 9.12 -5.38
CA VAL A 162 13.58 8.23 -4.27
C VAL A 162 14.95 8.54 -3.66
N GLY A 163 15.92 8.99 -4.47
CA GLY A 163 17.28 9.26 -4.01
C GLY A 163 17.42 10.60 -3.27
N LEU A 164 16.77 11.65 -3.75
CA LEU A 164 16.91 13.00 -3.22
C LEU A 164 16.50 13.10 -1.74
N PRO A 165 15.39 12.52 -1.26
CA PRO A 165 15.00 12.58 0.16
C PRO A 165 16.01 11.92 1.11
N LEU A 166 16.78 10.94 0.63
CA LEU A 166 17.84 10.29 1.41
C LEU A 166 19.10 11.17 1.53
N LEU A 167 19.34 12.02 0.53
CA LEU A 167 20.48 12.95 0.51
C LEU A 167 20.14 14.27 1.22
N VAL A 168 18.98 14.83 0.91
CA VAL A 168 18.47 16.11 1.42
C VAL A 168 17.28 15.82 2.32
N VAL A 169 17.52 15.82 3.63
CA VAL A 169 16.46 15.60 4.61
C VAL A 169 15.61 16.85 4.75
N SER A 170 14.37 16.77 4.29
CA SER A 170 13.41 17.87 4.32
C SER A 170 11.98 17.35 4.38
N ARG A 171 11.18 17.96 5.26
CA ARG A 171 9.73 17.70 5.35
C ARG A 171 8.97 17.99 4.04
N TRP A 172 9.55 18.81 3.16
CA TRP A 172 8.98 19.21 1.87
C TRP A 172 9.25 18.23 0.72
N LEU A 173 9.89 17.09 0.99
CA LEU A 173 10.14 16.07 -0.04
C LEU A 173 9.19 14.88 0.04
N ALA A 174 8.20 14.93 0.95
CA ALA A 174 7.18 13.87 1.09
C ALA A 174 6.55 13.45 -0.25
N PRO A 175 6.12 14.39 -1.14
CA PRO A 175 5.46 14.00 -2.38
C PRO A 175 6.33 13.16 -3.31
N LEU A 176 7.66 13.30 -3.24
CA LEU A 176 8.58 12.53 -4.08
C LEU A 176 8.59 11.05 -3.70
N VAL A 177 8.46 10.72 -2.42
CA VAL A 177 8.48 9.33 -1.96
C VAL A 177 7.18 8.60 -2.29
N TRP A 178 6.04 9.29 -2.33
CA TRP A 178 4.73 8.71 -2.66
C TRP A 178 4.46 8.54 -4.17
N VAL A 179 5.42 8.92 -5.02
CA VAL A 179 5.36 8.72 -6.49
C VAL A 179 6.65 8.15 -7.06
N GLY A 180 7.72 8.07 -6.26
CA GLY A 180 9.08 7.88 -6.75
C GLY A 180 9.32 6.47 -7.28
N TYR A 181 8.97 5.43 -6.52
CA TYR A 181 9.07 4.05 -6.96
C TYR A 181 8.08 3.72 -8.06
N LEU A 182 6.93 4.40 -8.13
CA LEU A 182 6.01 4.26 -9.27
C LEU A 182 6.70 4.69 -10.57
N LEU A 183 7.26 5.91 -10.58
CA LEU A 183 7.96 6.45 -11.75
C LEU A 183 9.20 5.63 -12.13
N LEU A 184 9.89 5.10 -11.12
CA LEU A 184 11.12 4.32 -11.29
C LEU A 184 10.83 2.90 -11.80
N LEU A 185 9.98 2.15 -11.10
CA LEU A 185 9.85 0.70 -11.26
C LEU A 185 8.85 0.30 -12.33
N GLU A 186 7.78 1.08 -12.56
CA GLU A 186 6.77 0.68 -13.55
C GLU A 186 7.34 0.60 -14.98
N PRO A 187 8.11 1.59 -15.49
CA PRO A 187 8.76 1.46 -16.80
C PRO A 187 9.82 0.35 -16.84
N ILE A 188 10.42 0.00 -15.70
CA ILE A 188 11.36 -1.13 -15.59
C ILE A 188 10.60 -2.46 -15.71
N ASN A 189 9.48 -2.62 -15.00
CA ASN A 189 8.60 -3.78 -15.11
C ASN A 189 8.08 -3.96 -16.54
N HIS A 190 7.69 -2.85 -17.18
CA HIS A 190 7.30 -2.81 -18.58
C HIS A 190 8.40 -3.42 -19.48
N ARG A 191 9.65 -2.98 -19.31
CA ARG A 191 10.81 -3.50 -20.07
C ARG A 191 11.16 -4.95 -19.76
N ARG A 192 10.99 -5.39 -18.51
CA ARG A 192 11.33 -6.75 -18.05
C ARG A 192 10.33 -7.82 -18.45
N GLY A 193 9.22 -7.46 -19.10
CA GLY A 193 8.15 -8.43 -19.38
C GLY A 193 7.24 -8.71 -18.16
N ALA A 194 7.52 -8.13 -17.00
CA ALA A 194 6.72 -8.28 -15.78
C ALA A 194 5.30 -7.68 -15.95
N PRO A 195 4.34 -8.04 -15.09
CA PRO A 195 3.03 -7.38 -15.07
C PRO A 195 3.20 -5.87 -14.90
N SER A 196 2.47 -5.12 -15.72
CA SER A 196 2.67 -3.69 -15.90
C SER A 196 1.37 -3.06 -16.38
N TRP A 197 0.85 -2.09 -15.62
CA TRP A 197 -0.33 -1.35 -16.03
C TRP A 197 -0.03 -0.46 -17.25
N LEU A 198 1.23 -0.02 -17.43
CA LEU A 198 1.65 0.64 -18.68
C LEU A 198 1.42 -0.25 -19.90
N ARG A 199 1.77 -1.54 -19.82
CA ARG A 199 1.56 -2.47 -20.94
C ARG A 199 0.07 -2.67 -21.22
N GLU A 200 -0.75 -2.73 -20.18
CA GLU A 200 -2.20 -2.83 -20.33
C GLU A 200 -2.77 -1.59 -21.04
N LEU A 201 -2.31 -0.38 -20.71
CA LEU A 201 -2.69 0.85 -21.42
C LEU A 201 -2.32 0.83 -22.90
N GLU A 202 -1.15 0.27 -23.24
CA GLU A 202 -0.69 0.11 -24.62
C GLU A 202 -1.57 -0.86 -25.43
N ALA A 203 -2.32 -1.73 -24.74
CA ALA A 203 -3.32 -2.62 -25.30
C ALA A 203 -4.76 -2.07 -25.19
N GLY A 204 -4.95 -0.88 -24.61
CA GLY A 204 -6.27 -0.28 -24.40
C GLY A 204 -7.05 -0.84 -23.20
N ASP A 205 -6.38 -1.54 -22.28
CA ASP A 205 -6.94 -2.02 -21.02
C ASP A 205 -6.59 -1.06 -19.87
N TYR A 206 -7.56 -0.27 -19.41
CA TYR A 206 -7.36 0.74 -18.35
C TYR A 206 -7.75 0.21 -16.98
N ARG A 207 -8.19 -1.06 -16.89
CA ARG A 207 -8.83 -1.58 -15.68
C ARG A 207 -7.85 -1.68 -14.52
N THR A 208 -6.61 -2.14 -14.72
CA THR A 208 -5.61 -2.23 -13.64
C THR A 208 -5.26 -0.84 -13.09
N LEU A 209 -5.00 0.14 -13.96
CA LEU A 209 -4.69 1.51 -13.53
C LEU A 209 -5.83 2.10 -12.69
N ALA A 210 -7.07 2.05 -13.20
CA ALA A 210 -8.23 2.60 -12.52
C ALA A 210 -8.52 1.87 -11.20
N ALA A 211 -8.39 0.54 -11.20
CA ALA A 211 -8.64 -0.27 -10.01
C ALA A 211 -7.59 -0.06 -8.92
N LEU A 212 -6.31 0.07 -9.27
CA LEU A 212 -5.26 0.39 -8.30
C LEU A 212 -5.48 1.79 -7.72
N ALA A 213 -5.72 2.80 -8.56
CA ALA A 213 -6.02 4.15 -8.09
C ALA A 213 -7.26 4.19 -7.17
N GLY A 214 -8.33 3.49 -7.55
CA GLY A 214 -9.54 3.36 -6.73
C GLY A 214 -9.31 2.59 -5.43
N SER A 215 -8.46 1.55 -5.45
CA SER A 215 -8.08 0.82 -4.24
C SER A 215 -7.28 1.69 -3.28
N GLY A 216 -6.40 2.54 -3.80
CA GLY A 216 -5.68 3.54 -3.01
C GLY A 216 -6.65 4.47 -2.31
N LEU A 217 -7.64 5.03 -3.01
CA LEU A 217 -8.66 5.88 -2.39
C LEU A 217 -9.44 5.16 -1.28
N ILE A 218 -9.98 3.97 -1.57
CA ILE A 218 -10.79 3.21 -0.60
C ILE A 218 -9.95 2.83 0.62
N CYS A 219 -8.78 2.23 0.39
CA CYS A 219 -7.90 1.81 1.49
C CYS A 219 -7.37 3.02 2.24
N GLY A 220 -7.11 4.15 1.59
CA GLY A 220 -6.68 5.39 2.24
C GLY A 220 -7.73 5.98 3.18
N VAL A 221 -9.00 5.96 2.78
CA VAL A 221 -10.10 6.36 3.67
C VAL A 221 -10.22 5.42 4.87
N LEU A 222 -10.15 4.10 4.64
CA LEU A 222 -10.20 3.11 5.73
C LEU A 222 -8.98 3.19 6.65
N TRP A 223 -7.80 3.44 6.07
CA TRP A 223 -6.53 3.65 6.78
C TRP A 223 -6.65 4.79 7.77
N GLU A 224 -7.14 5.94 7.33
CA GLU A 224 -7.36 7.10 8.18
C GLU A 224 -8.48 6.89 9.20
N PHE A 225 -9.59 6.27 8.78
CA PHE A 225 -10.70 5.96 9.67
C PHE A 225 -10.27 5.07 10.84
N TRP A 226 -9.60 3.95 10.57
CA TRP A 226 -9.18 3.03 11.64
C TRP A 226 -8.02 3.57 12.46
N ASN A 227 -7.08 4.30 11.85
CA ASN A 227 -5.97 4.93 12.57
C ASN A 227 -6.47 5.97 13.58
N PHE A 228 -7.51 6.74 13.23
CA PHE A 228 -8.05 7.78 14.11
C PHE A 228 -8.51 7.24 15.48
N TRP A 229 -9.12 6.05 15.48
CA TRP A 229 -9.65 5.43 16.70
C TRP A 229 -8.66 4.53 17.42
N ALA A 230 -7.59 4.06 16.76
CA ALA A 230 -6.60 3.17 17.35
C ALA A 230 -5.88 3.83 18.54
N LEU A 231 -5.57 3.04 19.58
CA LEU A 231 -4.72 3.55 20.68
C LEU A 231 -3.27 3.69 20.18
N SER A 232 -2.76 2.65 19.51
CA SER A 232 -1.52 2.67 18.74
C SER A 232 -1.78 3.26 17.36
N ARG A 233 -1.43 4.53 17.18
CA ARG A 233 -1.76 5.30 15.97
C ARG A 233 -0.56 6.06 15.46
N TRP A 234 -0.64 6.55 14.23
CA TRP A 234 0.32 7.51 13.70
C TRP A 234 -0.34 8.87 13.41
N THR A 235 0.45 9.93 13.53
CA THR A 235 0.05 11.28 13.14
C THR A 235 0.97 11.80 12.05
N TYR A 236 0.45 12.64 11.16
CA TYR A 236 1.23 13.21 10.07
C TYR A 236 1.80 14.59 10.42
N THR A 237 3.05 14.81 10.01
CA THR A 237 3.80 16.06 10.18
C THR A 237 4.12 16.75 8.85
N VAL A 238 3.50 16.28 7.76
CA VAL A 238 3.69 16.86 6.41
C VAL A 238 3.28 18.34 6.38
N PRO A 239 4.04 19.20 5.69
CA PRO A 239 3.83 20.65 5.72
C PRO A 239 2.71 21.14 4.80
N TYR A 240 1.98 20.23 4.14
CA TYR A 240 0.97 20.55 3.13
C TYR A 240 -0.43 20.46 3.70
N GLY A 241 -1.29 21.43 3.37
CA GLY A 241 -2.73 21.34 3.65
C GLY A 241 -3.16 21.65 5.09
N GLY A 242 -2.22 21.94 6.00
CA GLY A 242 -2.45 22.60 7.30
C GLY A 242 -3.65 22.08 8.09
N ASP A 243 -4.66 22.94 8.25
CA ASP A 243 -5.79 22.81 9.20
C ASP A 243 -6.98 22.02 8.66
N TRP A 244 -7.03 21.75 7.35
CA TRP A 244 -8.15 21.06 6.73
C TRP A 244 -7.86 19.57 6.74
N LYS A 245 -8.26 18.92 7.84
CA LYS A 245 -8.03 17.48 8.06
C LYS A 245 -9.33 16.70 8.05
N ILE A 246 -9.26 15.50 7.50
CA ILE A 246 -10.27 14.46 7.71
C ILE A 246 -9.53 13.36 8.45
N PHE A 247 -9.91 13.11 9.70
CA PHE A 247 -9.13 12.33 10.67
C PHE A 247 -7.75 12.98 10.93
N GLU A 248 -6.66 12.22 10.92
CA GLU A 248 -5.31 12.74 11.21
C GLU A 248 -4.65 13.36 9.97
N MET A 249 -5.09 12.99 8.77
CA MET A 249 -4.50 13.39 7.50
C MET A 249 -5.08 14.69 6.93
N PRO A 250 -4.22 15.62 6.45
CA PRO A 250 -4.66 16.73 5.62
C PRO A 250 -5.40 16.23 4.39
N VAL A 251 -6.43 16.96 3.93
CA VAL A 251 -7.22 16.58 2.73
C VAL A 251 -6.32 16.33 1.51
N LEU A 252 -5.29 17.16 1.31
CA LEU A 252 -4.33 16.98 0.23
C LEU A 252 -3.48 15.70 0.38
N GLY A 253 -3.30 15.21 1.60
CA GLY A 253 -2.62 13.96 1.87
C GLY A 253 -3.30 12.79 1.16
N TYR A 254 -4.64 12.77 1.10
CA TYR A 254 -5.39 11.68 0.46
C TYR A 254 -5.05 11.49 -1.02
N LEU A 255 -4.51 12.51 -1.69
CA LEU A 255 -4.01 12.41 -3.07
C LEU A 255 -2.77 11.52 -3.21
N GLY A 256 -2.09 11.21 -2.10
CA GLY A 256 -0.96 10.27 -2.06
C GLY A 256 -1.38 8.80 -2.10
N PHE A 257 -2.60 8.45 -1.71
CA PHE A 257 -3.03 7.04 -1.70
C PHE A 257 -3.20 6.41 -3.10
N PRO A 258 -3.79 7.07 -4.11
CA PRO A 258 -3.85 6.53 -5.46
C PRO A 258 -2.48 6.19 -6.07
N PRO A 259 -1.47 7.10 -6.08
CA PRO A 259 -0.15 6.76 -6.59
C PRO A 259 0.56 5.72 -5.71
N PHE A 260 0.35 5.72 -4.40
CA PHE A 260 0.89 4.69 -3.51
C PHE A 260 0.41 3.27 -3.89
N ALA A 261 -0.86 3.09 -4.24
CA ALA A 261 -1.36 1.77 -4.69
C ALA A 261 -0.68 1.30 -5.98
N LEU A 262 -0.43 2.22 -6.92
CA LEU A 262 0.32 1.94 -8.15
C LEU A 262 1.79 1.65 -7.86
N GLU A 263 2.37 2.36 -6.89
CA GLU A 263 3.73 2.21 -6.42
C GLU A 263 3.95 0.83 -5.78
N ALA A 264 3.05 0.43 -4.87
CA ALA A 264 3.02 -0.91 -4.28
C ALA A 264 2.96 -2.00 -5.35
N PHE A 265 2.10 -1.84 -6.36
CA PHE A 265 2.03 -2.77 -7.50
C PHE A 265 3.34 -2.84 -8.28
N ALA A 266 3.97 -1.69 -8.56
CA ALA A 266 5.24 -1.64 -9.27
C ALA A 266 6.38 -2.30 -8.46
N MET A 267 6.45 -2.03 -7.15
CA MET A 267 7.41 -2.65 -6.23
C MET A 267 7.24 -4.16 -6.18
N TYR A 268 6.01 -4.63 -5.97
CA TYR A 268 5.69 -6.06 -5.91
C TYR A 268 6.11 -6.80 -7.19
N ASN A 269 5.69 -6.30 -8.36
CA ASN A 269 6.00 -6.96 -9.63
C ASN A 269 7.49 -6.88 -9.99
N PHE A 270 8.17 -5.81 -9.59
CA PHE A 270 9.61 -5.72 -9.74
C PHE A 270 10.31 -6.83 -8.94
N LEU A 271 10.02 -6.94 -7.65
CA LEU A 271 10.55 -7.99 -6.78
C LEU A 271 10.23 -9.39 -7.32
N ARG A 272 8.99 -9.61 -7.78
CA ARG A 272 8.57 -10.89 -8.36
C ARG A 272 9.39 -11.24 -9.61
N SER A 273 9.67 -10.26 -10.46
CA SER A 273 10.48 -10.41 -11.69
C SER A 273 11.98 -10.64 -11.43
N LEU A 274 12.47 -10.44 -10.21
CA LEU A 274 13.84 -10.80 -9.83
C LEU A 274 13.95 -12.30 -9.52
N VAL A 275 12.87 -12.90 -9.01
CA VAL A 275 12.84 -14.30 -8.56
C VAL A 275 12.35 -15.24 -9.68
N GLN A 276 11.43 -14.78 -10.51
CA GLN A 276 10.97 -15.53 -11.68
C GLN A 276 11.92 -15.27 -12.85
N LYS A 277 12.61 -16.31 -13.33
CA LYS A 277 13.36 -16.23 -14.60
C LYS A 277 12.41 -15.79 -15.70
N ALA A 278 12.83 -14.81 -16.51
CA ALA A 278 12.14 -14.50 -17.76
C ALA A 278 11.96 -15.80 -18.56
N PRO A 279 10.80 -16.03 -19.21
CA PRO A 279 10.71 -17.07 -20.22
C PRO A 279 11.87 -16.86 -21.20
N SER A 280 12.66 -17.90 -21.45
CA SER A 280 13.66 -17.87 -22.52
C SER A 280 12.95 -17.48 -23.82
N PRO A 281 13.57 -16.62 -24.66
CA PRO A 281 12.99 -16.22 -25.93
C PRO A 281 12.74 -17.42 -26.85
#